data_AF-A0AAE0RCW9-F1
#
_entry.id   AF-A0AAE0RCW9-F1
#
_cell.length_a   1.000
_cell.length_b   1.000
_cell.length_c   1.000
_cell.angle_alpha   90.00
_cell.angle_beta   90.00
_cell.angle_gamma   90.00
#
_symmetry.space_group_name_H-M   'P 1'
#
loop_
_entity.id
_entity.type
_entity.pdbx_description
1 polymer ?
#
loop_
_entity_poly.entity_id
_entity_poly.type
_entity_poly.pdbx_seq_one_letter_code
_entity_poly.pdbx_strand_id
1 'polypeptide(L)'
;MDVHFVIRRRSIMAGRCWLESSLDRSSKLGLEVLQRAKRRSETWKSVRSSHRDHSGTEKHTEASSHSLACMTLDDAFAKIVECMSETSNQCKKFYRSASAAELREQERAHVCRFHAKQLLQTSRQIQTSTLTSKRAHYTGLSEPEDFLIEVSPGTYAITAAMQDAGPQTRVVHVNAGESMRLTFNL
;
A
#
# COMPACT_ATOMS: atom_id res chain seq x y z
N MET A 1 25.92 -13.74 15.23
CA MET A 1 24.70 -14.08 14.49
C MET A 1 24.93 -15.21 13.50
N ASP A 2 24.82 -16.46 13.98
CA ASP A 2 25.08 -17.74 13.34
C ASP A 2 23.85 -18.50 12.85
N VAL A 3 24.09 -19.22 11.75
CA VAL A 3 23.12 -19.51 10.71
C VAL A 3 23.42 -20.89 10.10
N HIS A 4 22.62 -21.93 10.37
CA HIS A 4 22.79 -23.27 9.79
C HIS A 4 21.75 -23.63 8.71
N PHE A 5 22.22 -24.12 7.55
CA PHE A 5 21.39 -24.67 6.47
C PHE A 5 21.78 -26.08 6.04
N VAL A 6 20.75 -26.88 5.77
CA VAL A 6 20.80 -28.16 5.06
C VAL A 6 19.58 -28.17 4.14
N ILE A 7 19.67 -28.61 2.87
CA ILE A 7 18.63 -29.39 2.16
C ILE A 7 19.03 -29.79 0.72
N ARG A 8 18.42 -30.90 0.26
CA ARG A 8 18.70 -31.80 -0.88
C ARG A 8 18.23 -31.33 -2.27
N ARG A 9 18.87 -31.91 -3.30
CA ARG A 9 18.66 -31.74 -4.77
C ARG A 9 17.24 -32.07 -5.27
N ARG A 10 16.76 -31.33 -6.30
CA ARG A 10 15.55 -31.66 -7.09
C ARG A 10 15.85 -32.01 -8.56
N SER A 11 15.07 -32.93 -9.11
CA SER A 11 15.21 -33.62 -10.41
C SER A 11 14.61 -32.85 -11.60
N ILE A 12 15.22 -33.00 -12.79
CA ILE A 12 14.93 -32.28 -14.05
C ILE A 12 13.53 -32.56 -14.62
N MET A 13 12.87 -33.68 -14.29
CA MET A 13 11.47 -33.94 -14.67
C MET A 13 10.49 -32.91 -14.09
N ALA A 14 10.82 -32.29 -12.95
CA ALA A 14 10.00 -31.24 -12.35
C ALA A 14 9.92 -29.97 -13.20
N GLY A 15 10.90 -29.72 -14.09
CA GLY A 15 10.94 -28.52 -14.93
C GLY A 15 9.88 -28.50 -16.03
N ARG A 16 9.55 -29.65 -16.62
CA ARG A 16 8.50 -29.76 -17.66
C ARG A 16 7.11 -29.58 -17.07
N CYS A 17 6.82 -30.26 -15.96
CA CYS A 17 5.54 -30.10 -15.26
C CYS A 17 5.35 -28.68 -14.71
N TRP A 18 6.44 -28.01 -14.29
CA TRP A 18 6.41 -26.62 -13.86
C TRP A 18 6.10 -25.67 -15.01
N LEU A 19 6.74 -25.85 -16.18
CA LEU A 19 6.48 -25.04 -17.37
C LEU A 19 5.01 -25.15 -17.81
N GLU A 20 4.49 -26.38 -17.85
CA GLU A 20 3.10 -26.65 -18.22
C GLU A 20 2.11 -26.05 -17.22
N SER A 21 2.39 -26.18 -15.92
CA SER A 21 1.60 -25.52 -14.86
C SER A 21 1.68 -23.99 -14.92
N SER A 22 2.81 -23.44 -15.37
CA SER A 22 2.97 -22.00 -15.55
C SER A 22 2.11 -21.50 -16.72
N LEU A 23 2.18 -22.19 -17.87
CA LEU A 23 1.39 -21.87 -19.06
C LEU A 23 -0.12 -21.98 -18.81
N ASP A 24 -0.56 -23.04 -18.13
CA ASP A 24 -1.98 -23.23 -17.79
C ASP A 24 -2.51 -22.10 -16.89
N ARG A 25 -1.72 -21.71 -15.86
CA ARG A 25 -2.06 -20.57 -15.00
C ARG A 25 -2.10 -19.26 -15.76
N SER A 26 -1.11 -18.98 -16.60
CA SER A 26 -1.07 -17.77 -17.43
C SER A 26 -2.25 -17.72 -18.41
N SER A 27 -2.63 -18.84 -19.01
CA SER A 27 -3.78 -18.95 -19.90
C SER A 27 -5.09 -18.63 -19.17
N LYS A 28 -5.32 -19.24 -18.00
CA LYS A 28 -6.50 -18.98 -17.16
C LYS A 28 -6.60 -17.52 -16.75
N LEU A 29 -5.49 -16.95 -16.26
CA LEU A 29 -5.45 -15.54 -15.88
C LEU A 29 -5.72 -14.61 -17.07
N GLY A 30 -5.14 -14.91 -18.24
CA GLY A 30 -5.38 -14.17 -19.47
C GLY A 30 -6.87 -14.17 -19.86
N LEU A 31 -7.54 -15.33 -19.71
CA LEU A 31 -8.97 -15.46 -19.97
C LEU A 31 -9.82 -14.64 -18.99
N GLU A 32 -9.48 -14.68 -17.69
CA GLU A 32 -10.17 -13.89 -16.67
C GLU A 32 -10.03 -12.39 -16.91
N VAL A 33 -8.83 -11.94 -17.29
CA VAL A 33 -8.55 -10.54 -17.64
C VAL A 33 -9.38 -10.14 -18.86
N LEU A 34 -9.42 -10.96 -19.91
CA LEU A 34 -10.22 -10.71 -21.11
C LEU A 34 -11.72 -10.61 -20.77
N GLN A 35 -12.25 -11.55 -19.99
CA GLN A 35 -13.65 -11.52 -19.57
C GLN A 35 -13.96 -10.29 -18.71
N ARG A 36 -13.06 -9.92 -17.80
CA ARG A 36 -13.19 -8.71 -16.98
C ARG A 36 -13.13 -7.44 -17.83
N ALA A 37 -12.27 -7.39 -18.85
CA ALA A 37 -12.21 -6.30 -19.81
C ALA A 37 -13.50 -6.22 -20.62
N LYS A 38 -14.02 -7.36 -21.11
CA LYS A 38 -15.31 -7.43 -21.84
C LYS A 38 -16.50 -6.96 -21.00
N ARG A 39 -16.51 -7.20 -19.68
CA ARG A 39 -17.54 -6.66 -18.78
C ARG A 39 -17.44 -5.14 -18.60
N ARG A 40 -16.24 -4.57 -18.76
CA ARG A 40 -15.97 -3.13 -18.65
C ARG A 40 -15.94 -2.43 -20.00
N SER A 41 -16.04 -3.16 -21.11
CA SER A 41 -16.01 -2.55 -22.43
C SER A 41 -17.36 -1.90 -22.67
N GLU A 42 -17.38 -0.57 -22.52
CA GLU A 42 -18.54 0.25 -22.83
C GLU A 42 -18.43 0.71 -24.28
N THR A 43 -19.46 0.41 -25.07
CA THR A 43 -19.59 0.97 -26.41
C THR A 43 -20.06 2.40 -26.24
N TRP A 44 -19.10 3.32 -26.14
CA TRP A 44 -19.40 4.75 -26.23
C TRP A 44 -20.11 4.98 -27.56
N LYS A 45 -21.44 5.17 -27.52
CA LYS A 45 -22.15 5.68 -28.68
C LYS A 45 -21.55 7.05 -28.91
N SER A 46 -20.72 7.17 -29.95
CA SER A 46 -20.16 8.43 -30.41
C SER A 46 -21.26 9.48 -30.31
N VAL A 47 -21.13 10.38 -29.34
CA VAL A 47 -22.04 11.51 -29.20
C VAL A 47 -21.85 12.24 -30.52
N ARG A 48 -22.81 12.03 -31.42
CA ARG A 48 -22.87 12.74 -32.69
C ARG A 48 -23.03 14.18 -32.25
N SER A 49 -21.90 14.88 -32.27
CA SER A 49 -21.80 16.33 -32.15
C SER A 49 -22.92 16.89 -33.01
N SER A 50 -24.00 17.30 -32.36
CA SER A 50 -25.01 18.13 -32.98
C SER A 50 -24.46 19.56 -32.94
N HIS A 51 -23.34 19.78 -33.64
CA HIS A 51 -23.11 21.08 -34.24
C HIS A 51 -24.15 21.21 -35.37
N ARG A 52 -25.35 21.64 -34.99
CA ARG A 52 -26.21 22.36 -35.92
C ARG A 52 -25.67 23.77 -35.96
N ASP A 53 -24.76 24.00 -36.89
CA ASP A 53 -24.68 25.32 -37.51
C ASP A 53 -26.05 25.57 -38.15
N HIS A 54 -26.71 26.68 -37.82
CA HIS A 54 -27.44 27.54 -38.76
C HIS A 54 -27.97 28.79 -38.04
N SER A 55 -27.29 29.88 -38.36
CA SER A 55 -27.71 31.28 -38.42
C SER A 55 -29.22 31.57 -38.31
N GLY A 56 -29.58 32.53 -37.46
CA GLY A 56 -30.92 33.11 -37.40
C GLY A 56 -30.99 34.21 -36.34
N THR A 57 -31.12 35.44 -36.79
CA THR A 57 -31.18 36.69 -36.03
C THR A 57 -32.44 36.78 -35.13
N GLU A 58 -32.33 37.57 -34.05
CA GLU A 58 -33.39 38.32 -33.34
C GLU A 58 -34.00 37.79 -32.01
N LYS A 59 -33.58 38.49 -30.94
CA LYS A 59 -34.33 39.12 -29.82
C LYS A 59 -35.66 38.49 -29.34
N HIS A 60 -35.74 38.08 -28.07
CA HIS A 60 -36.33 38.84 -26.95
C HIS A 60 -36.39 38.01 -25.65
N THR A 61 -35.98 38.66 -24.55
CA THR A 61 -36.45 38.61 -23.15
C THR A 61 -36.99 37.31 -22.53
N GLU A 62 -36.27 36.88 -21.49
CA GLU A 62 -36.70 36.15 -20.28
C GLU A 62 -37.44 34.82 -20.45
N ALA A 63 -36.67 33.74 -20.48
CA ALA A 63 -37.09 32.46 -19.93
C ALA A 63 -35.88 31.72 -19.33
N SER A 64 -35.93 31.51 -18.01
CA SER A 64 -35.10 30.56 -17.27
C SER A 64 -33.58 30.82 -17.27
N SER A 65 -33.16 31.82 -16.49
CA SER A 65 -31.79 31.96 -15.99
C SER A 65 -31.46 30.91 -14.91
N HIS A 66 -31.81 29.65 -15.15
CA HIS A 66 -31.21 28.49 -14.49
C HIS A 66 -30.34 27.75 -15.51
N SER A 67 -29.55 28.48 -16.29
CA SER A 67 -28.26 27.95 -16.69
C SER A 67 -27.42 27.91 -15.43
N LEU A 68 -27.64 26.84 -14.65
CA LEU A 68 -26.69 26.27 -13.70
C LEU A 68 -25.30 26.64 -14.23
N ALA A 69 -24.59 27.50 -13.52
CA ALA A 69 -23.24 27.89 -13.88
C ALA A 69 -22.55 26.60 -14.32
N CYS A 70 -22.16 26.52 -15.59
CA CYS A 70 -21.48 25.35 -16.11
C CYS A 70 -20.22 25.25 -15.26
N MET A 71 -20.29 24.43 -14.20
CA MET A 71 -19.16 24.23 -13.32
C MET A 71 -18.06 23.79 -14.25
N THR A 72 -17.01 24.57 -14.31
CA THR A 72 -15.83 24.16 -15.06
C THR A 72 -15.35 22.85 -14.44
N LEU A 73 -14.63 22.03 -15.21
CA LEU A 73 -14.06 20.80 -14.65
C LEU A 73 -13.20 21.11 -13.41
N ASP A 74 -12.52 22.26 -13.41
CA ASP A 74 -11.76 22.76 -12.29
C ASP A 74 -12.65 23.06 -11.07
N ASP A 75 -13.82 23.69 -11.25
CA ASP A 75 -14.78 23.90 -10.16
C ASP A 75 -15.29 22.57 -9.57
N ALA A 76 -15.50 21.56 -10.43
CA ALA A 76 -15.94 20.23 -10.01
C ALA A 76 -14.85 19.51 -9.19
N PHE A 77 -13.60 19.54 -9.67
CA PHE A 77 -12.48 18.98 -8.91
C PHE A 77 -12.24 19.74 -7.60
N ALA A 78 -12.35 21.07 -7.62
CA ALA A 78 -12.25 21.89 -6.41
C ALA A 78 -13.31 21.48 -5.37
N LYS A 79 -14.56 21.24 -5.80
CA LYS A 79 -15.63 20.76 -4.91
C LYS A 79 -15.39 19.36 -4.36
N ILE A 80 -14.82 18.45 -5.16
CA ILE A 80 -14.43 17.12 -4.66
C ILE A 80 -13.34 17.24 -3.61
N VAL A 81 -12.30 18.04 -3.88
CA VAL A 81 -11.20 18.27 -2.94
C VAL A 81 -11.71 18.91 -1.64
N GLU A 82 -12.59 19.90 -1.74
CA GLU A 82 -13.25 20.54 -0.59
C GLU A 82 -14.01 19.49 0.24
N CYS A 83 -14.85 18.66 -0.40
CA CYS A 83 -15.58 17.60 0.27
C CYS A 83 -14.65 16.57 0.94
N MET A 84 -13.59 16.14 0.27
CA MET A 84 -12.58 15.23 0.84
C MET A 84 -11.87 15.85 2.05
N SER A 85 -11.58 17.15 1.99
CA SER A 85 -10.94 17.87 3.10
C SER A 85 -11.87 18.01 4.30
N GLU A 86 -13.14 18.33 4.06
CA GLU A 86 -14.15 18.50 5.10
C GLU A 86 -14.44 17.16 5.79
N THR A 87 -14.66 16.09 5.02
CA THR A 87 -14.87 14.75 5.57
C THR A 87 -13.67 14.26 6.39
N SER A 88 -12.44 14.53 5.93
CA SER A 88 -11.22 14.22 6.68
C SER A 88 -11.13 15.02 8.00
N ASN A 89 -11.56 16.29 7.99
CA ASN A 89 -11.57 17.13 9.18
C ASN A 89 -12.63 16.69 10.19
N GLN A 90 -13.83 16.34 9.72
CA GLN A 90 -14.90 15.82 10.57
C GLN A 90 -14.50 14.49 11.21
N CYS A 91 -13.89 13.61 10.44
CA CYS A 91 -13.30 12.37 10.94
C CYS A 91 -12.27 12.64 12.06
N LYS A 92 -11.35 13.58 11.82
CA LYS A 92 -10.35 14.00 12.81
C LYS A 92 -10.99 14.56 14.09
N LYS A 93 -12.04 15.39 13.99
CA LYS A 93 -12.76 15.95 15.15
C LYS A 93 -13.41 14.84 15.98
N PHE A 94 -14.15 13.94 15.32
CA PHE A 94 -14.82 12.82 15.97
C PHE A 94 -13.86 11.94 16.77
N TYR A 95 -12.75 11.53 16.16
CA TYR A 95 -11.75 10.68 16.84
C TYR A 95 -10.85 11.41 17.82
N ARG A 96 -10.81 12.75 17.79
CA ARG A 96 -10.15 13.55 18.83
C ARG A 96 -10.97 13.60 20.12
N SER A 97 -12.30 13.62 20.00
CA SER A 97 -13.21 13.64 21.16
C SER A 97 -13.56 12.26 21.70
N ALA A 98 -13.43 11.20 20.89
CA ALA A 98 -13.71 9.83 21.31
C ALA A 98 -12.64 9.30 22.27
N SER A 99 -13.05 8.61 23.34
CA SER A 99 -12.10 7.96 24.24
C SER A 99 -11.56 6.66 23.64
N ALA A 100 -10.31 6.31 23.92
CA ALA A 100 -9.67 5.11 23.39
C ALA A 100 -10.33 3.79 23.85
N ALA A 101 -11.23 3.83 24.85
CA ALA A 101 -11.96 2.68 25.36
C ALA A 101 -13.24 2.39 24.54
N GLU A 102 -13.81 3.40 23.87
CA GLU A 102 -15.10 3.30 23.16
C GLU A 102 -14.95 2.89 21.70
N LEU A 103 -13.71 2.88 21.17
CA LEU A 103 -13.46 2.61 19.76
C LEU A 103 -13.47 1.11 19.44
N ARG A 104 -14.31 0.73 18.47
CA ARG A 104 -14.33 -0.61 17.86
C ARG A 104 -13.03 -0.88 17.13
N GLU A 105 -12.72 -2.15 16.92
CA GLU A 105 -11.47 -2.57 16.25
C GLU A 105 -11.33 -1.98 14.83
N GLN A 106 -12.43 -1.91 14.08
CA GLN A 106 -12.45 -1.29 12.75
C GLN A 106 -12.10 0.21 12.78
N GLU A 107 -12.52 0.92 13.82
CA GLU A 107 -12.22 2.34 14.02
C GLU A 107 -10.77 2.53 14.43
N ARG A 108 -10.22 1.63 15.24
CA ARG A 108 -8.79 1.61 15.56
C ARG A 108 -7.94 1.42 14.30
N ALA A 109 -8.34 0.51 13.41
CA ALA A 109 -7.65 0.31 12.13
C ALA A 109 -7.71 1.55 11.24
N HIS A 110 -8.88 2.21 11.17
CA HIS A 110 -9.06 3.47 10.46
C HIS A 110 -8.14 4.57 11.01
N VAL A 111 -8.17 4.83 12.32
CA VAL A 111 -7.34 5.87 12.96
C VAL A 111 -5.85 5.56 12.80
N CYS A 112 -5.44 4.29 12.93
CA CYS A 112 -4.06 3.87 12.68
C CYS A 112 -3.61 4.12 11.23
N ARG A 113 -4.51 4.01 10.25
CA ARG A 113 -4.17 4.17 8.84
C ARG A 113 -4.14 5.64 8.40
N PHE A 114 -5.07 6.45 8.90
CA PHE A 114 -5.28 7.81 8.41
C PHE A 114 -4.86 8.91 9.39
N HIS A 115 -4.71 8.60 10.69
CA HIS A 115 -4.42 9.57 11.76
C HIS A 115 -3.26 9.13 12.69
N ALA A 116 -2.44 8.15 12.29
CA ALA A 116 -1.42 7.49 13.12
C ALA A 116 -0.52 8.44 13.94
N LYS A 117 -0.10 9.56 13.33
CA LYS A 117 0.80 10.55 13.95
C LYS A 117 0.18 11.23 15.18
N GLN A 118 -1.14 11.34 15.24
CA GLN A 118 -1.83 12.07 16.29
C GLN A 118 -2.15 11.20 17.51
N LEU A 119 -2.34 9.89 17.31
CA LEU A 119 -2.48 8.91 18.40
C LEU A 119 -1.19 8.81 19.23
N LEU A 120 -0.02 8.98 18.58
CA LEU A 120 1.28 9.05 19.25
C LEU A 120 1.46 10.34 20.09
N GLN A 121 0.78 11.42 19.73
CA GLN A 121 0.88 12.71 20.44
C GLN A 121 -0.03 12.75 21.67
N THR A 122 -1.24 12.19 21.61
CA THR A 122 -2.14 12.11 22.77
C THR A 122 -1.71 11.03 23.77
N SER A 123 -1.03 9.97 23.31
CA SER A 123 -0.44 8.94 24.17
C SER A 123 0.72 9.45 25.04
N ARG A 124 1.37 10.56 24.69
CA ARG A 124 2.46 11.13 25.52
C ARG A 124 1.98 11.84 26.79
N GLN A 125 0.68 12.12 26.92
CA GLN A 125 0.14 12.87 28.06
C GLN A 125 -0.62 11.98 29.06
N ILE A 126 -0.88 10.71 28.74
CA ILE A 126 -1.62 9.79 29.61
C ILE A 126 -0.83 8.48 29.69
N GLN A 127 -0.24 8.23 30.87
CA GLN A 127 0.34 6.99 31.39
C GLN A 127 1.87 6.81 31.32
N THR A 128 2.53 7.38 32.33
CA THR A 128 3.23 6.56 33.33
C THR A 128 2.25 5.55 33.97
N SER A 129 2.05 4.39 33.35
CA SER A 129 1.58 3.18 34.03
C SER A 129 1.53 2.02 33.03
N THR A 130 2.39 1.05 33.27
CA THR A 130 2.24 -0.39 32.99
C THR A 130 0.94 -0.84 32.31
N LEU A 131 1.04 -1.36 31.07
CA LEU A 131 0.55 -2.68 30.62
C LEU A 131 0.80 -2.87 29.11
N THR A 132 1.89 -3.60 28.83
CA THR A 132 2.07 -4.58 27.74
C THR A 132 1.14 -4.50 26.52
N SER A 133 1.42 -3.54 25.62
CA SER A 133 1.03 -3.66 24.21
C SER A 133 2.05 -4.53 23.48
N LYS A 134 1.60 -5.69 22.95
CA LYS A 134 2.37 -6.55 22.03
C LYS A 134 2.55 -5.86 20.67
N ARG A 135 3.27 -4.74 20.65
CA ARG A 135 4.15 -4.42 19.54
C ARG A 135 5.54 -4.84 19.98
N ALA A 136 6.22 -5.57 19.11
CA ALA A 136 7.62 -5.93 19.28
C ALA A 136 8.45 -4.65 19.42
N HIS A 137 8.48 -4.11 20.63
CA HIS A 137 9.58 -3.34 21.15
C HIS A 137 10.72 -4.34 21.20
N TYR A 138 11.71 -4.13 20.34
CA TYR A 138 13.07 -4.58 20.56
C TYR A 138 13.54 -3.88 21.84
N THR A 139 13.17 -4.48 22.96
CA THR A 139 13.70 -4.16 24.27
C THR A 139 15.17 -4.55 24.20
N GLY A 140 16.05 -3.56 24.18
CA GLY A 140 17.50 -3.73 24.11
C GLY A 140 18.09 -4.34 25.38
N LEU A 141 17.72 -5.58 25.69
CA LEU A 141 18.24 -6.41 26.78
C LEU A 141 18.15 -7.92 26.45
N SER A 142 18.15 -8.32 25.18
CA SER A 142 18.40 -9.73 24.83
C SER A 142 19.88 -9.86 24.52
N GLU A 143 20.49 -10.95 25.00
CA GLU A 143 21.81 -11.43 24.57
C GLU A 143 21.96 -11.29 23.05
N PRO A 144 23.19 -11.21 22.50
CA PRO A 144 23.39 -11.25 21.05
C PRO A 144 22.86 -12.60 20.53
N GLU A 145 21.56 -12.65 20.24
CA GLU A 145 20.93 -13.72 19.49
C GLU A 145 21.60 -13.80 18.14
N ASP A 146 21.33 -14.84 17.37
CA ASP A 146 22.01 -15.08 16.13
C ASP A 146 21.02 -15.25 14.93
N PHE A 147 21.02 -14.37 13.91
CA PHE A 147 20.04 -14.34 12.79
C PHE A 147 20.41 -15.27 11.63
N LEU A 148 19.62 -16.34 11.44
CA LEU A 148 19.68 -17.36 10.38
C LEU A 148 18.91 -16.91 9.10
N ILE A 149 19.54 -16.79 7.91
CA ILE A 149 18.87 -16.40 6.63
C ILE A 149 19.22 -17.35 5.48
N GLU A 150 18.21 -18.02 4.89
CA GLU A 150 18.38 -18.94 3.75
C GLU A 150 18.31 -18.19 2.44
N VAL A 151 19.23 -18.52 1.53
CA VAL A 151 19.23 -17.96 0.19
C VAL A 151 19.54 -19.02 -0.85
N SER A 152 19.10 -18.79 -2.08
CA SER A 152 19.56 -19.58 -3.22
C SER A 152 21.03 -19.26 -3.53
N PRO A 153 21.75 -20.10 -4.29
CA PRO A 153 23.09 -19.74 -4.74
C PRO A 153 23.06 -18.45 -5.58
N GLY A 154 23.94 -17.51 -5.29
CA GLY A 154 23.92 -16.20 -5.95
C GLY A 154 24.73 -15.15 -5.22
N THR A 155 24.71 -13.93 -5.76
CA THR A 155 25.37 -12.77 -5.17
C THR A 155 24.32 -11.89 -4.47
N TYR A 156 24.56 -11.59 -3.19
CA TYR A 156 23.64 -10.87 -2.31
C TYR A 156 24.31 -9.64 -1.71
N ALA A 157 23.55 -8.56 -1.56
CA ALA A 157 23.94 -7.40 -0.77
C ALA A 157 23.17 -7.44 0.55
N ILE A 158 23.90 -7.55 1.66
CA ILE A 158 23.36 -7.68 3.01
C ILE A 158 23.64 -6.39 3.76
N THR A 159 22.57 -5.71 4.17
CA THR A 159 22.64 -4.44 4.91
C THR A 159 22.16 -4.64 6.33
N ALA A 160 23.00 -4.27 7.30
CA ALA A 160 22.66 -4.23 8.71
C ALA A 160 22.68 -2.77 9.19
N ALA A 161 21.71 -2.38 10.03
CA ALA A 161 21.57 -1.02 10.53
C ALA A 161 21.03 -1.02 11.97
N MET A 162 21.52 -0.10 12.80
CA MET A 162 21.00 0.17 14.15
C MET A 162 20.57 1.64 14.27
N GLN A 163 19.78 1.99 15.29
CA GLN A 163 19.33 3.38 15.47
C GLN A 163 20.49 4.36 15.71
N ASP A 164 21.53 3.88 16.40
CA ASP A 164 22.66 4.73 16.85
C ASP A 164 23.90 4.63 15.95
N ALA A 165 23.87 3.76 14.92
CA ALA A 165 24.98 3.53 14.01
C ALA A 165 24.54 3.52 12.54
N GLY A 166 25.40 4.03 11.68
CA GLY A 166 25.14 4.07 10.23
C GLY A 166 24.99 2.66 9.63
N PRO A 167 24.20 2.50 8.55
CA PRO A 167 24.01 1.20 7.92
C PRO A 167 25.33 0.68 7.32
N GLN A 168 25.64 -0.58 7.57
CA GLN A 168 26.76 -1.29 6.96
C GLN A 168 26.24 -2.31 5.94
N THR A 169 26.72 -2.22 4.70
CA THR A 169 26.36 -3.17 3.63
C THR A 169 27.56 -3.99 3.19
N ARG A 170 27.37 -5.30 3.01
CA ARG A 170 28.38 -6.22 2.46
C ARG A 170 27.80 -7.01 1.30
N VAL A 171 28.56 -7.11 0.22
CA VAL A 171 28.21 -7.96 -0.92
C VAL A 171 28.92 -9.29 -0.75
N VAL A 172 28.18 -10.38 -0.81
CA VAL A 172 28.69 -11.74 -0.67
C VAL A 172 28.22 -12.61 -1.83
N HIS A 173 29.06 -13.53 -2.26
CA HIS A 173 28.70 -14.57 -3.20
C HIS A 173 28.56 -15.87 -2.43
N VAL A 174 27.40 -16.51 -2.52
CA VAL A 174 27.09 -17.74 -1.81
C VAL A 174 27.00 -18.88 -2.82
N ASN A 175 27.92 -19.85 -2.72
CA ASN A 175 27.88 -21.05 -3.53
C ASN A 175 26.86 -22.06 -2.98
N ALA A 176 26.47 -23.03 -3.81
CA ALA A 176 25.56 -24.08 -3.39
C ALA A 176 26.17 -24.96 -2.28
N GLY A 177 25.51 -25.00 -1.12
CA GLY A 177 25.95 -25.77 0.05
C GLY A 177 26.99 -25.04 0.92
N GLU A 178 27.34 -23.80 0.57
CA GLU A 178 28.22 -22.95 1.37
C GLU A 178 27.42 -22.23 2.46
N SER A 179 28.00 -22.10 3.65
CA SER A 179 27.52 -21.22 4.70
C SER A 179 28.60 -20.21 5.05
N MET A 180 28.20 -18.95 5.26
CA MET A 180 29.10 -17.86 5.57
C MET A 180 28.62 -17.12 6.82
N ARG A 181 29.55 -16.93 7.77
CA ARG A 181 29.33 -16.09 8.94
C ARG A 181 29.67 -14.65 8.60
N LEU A 182 28.74 -13.74 8.87
CA LEU A 182 28.94 -12.31 8.67
C LEU A 182 28.80 -11.57 10.00
N THR A 183 29.81 -10.75 10.29
CA THR A 183 29.83 -9.88 11.47
C THR A 183 29.78 -8.44 11.00
N PHE A 184 28.77 -7.71 11.49
CA PHE A 184 28.62 -6.28 11.29
C PHE A 184 28.96 -5.59 12.60
N ASN A 185 29.88 -4.61 12.53
CA ASN A 185 30.25 -3.80 13.68
C ASN A 185 29.39 -2.53 13.58
N LEU A 186 28.22 -2.59 14.18
CA LEU A 186 27.26 -1.49 14.28
C LEU A 186 27.25 -0.98 15.71
#